data_AF-A0A7M2Y439-F1
#
_entry.id   AF-A0A7M2Y439-F1
#
_cell.length_a   1.000
_cell.length_b   1.000
_cell.length_c   1.000
_cell.angle_alpha   90.00
_cell.angle_beta   90.00
_cell.angle_gamma   90.00
#
_symmetry.space_group_name_H-M   'P 1'
#
loop_
_entity.id
_entity.type
_entity.pdbx_description
1 polymer ?
#
loop_
_entity_poly.entity_id
_entity_poly.type
_entity_poly.pdbx_seq_one_letter_code
_entity_poly.pdbx_strand_id
1 'polypeptide(L)'
;MDKINLKEIQKIVEDLSKNLPEKILINSFVTFGNQEDFAKPNIEIDDSENFNFIIVERGQELEKRITLNLDDILYWIFEIITFNLASK
;
A
#
# COMPACT_ATOMS: atom_id res chain seq x y z
N MET A 1 -15.47 3.31 14.59
CA MET A 1 -14.14 3.66 14.05
C MET A 1 -14.37 4.89 13.20
N ASP A 2 -13.60 5.95 13.38
CA ASP A 2 -13.72 7.11 12.48
C ASP A 2 -13.37 6.65 11.06
N LYS A 3 -14.15 7.08 10.06
CA LYS A 3 -13.95 6.69 8.67
C LYS A 3 -12.60 7.22 8.20
N ILE A 4 -11.67 6.32 7.89
CA ILE A 4 -10.38 6.66 7.30
C ILE A 4 -10.49 6.61 5.77
N ASN A 5 -9.94 7.61 5.09
CA ASN A 5 -9.89 7.66 3.64
C ASN A 5 -8.47 7.38 3.11
N LEU A 6 -8.36 7.19 1.80
CA LEU A 6 -7.12 6.78 1.18
C LEU A 6 -5.97 7.79 1.34
N LYS A 7 -6.27 9.10 1.40
CA LYS A 7 -5.25 10.14 1.65
C LYS A 7 -4.73 10.07 3.08
N GLU A 8 -5.57 9.68 4.03
CA GLU A 8 -5.16 9.51 5.42
C GLU A 8 -4.26 8.27 5.57
N ILE A 9 -4.60 7.16 4.90
CA ILE A 9 -3.71 5.98 4.85
C ILE A 9 -2.37 6.36 4.23
N GLN A 10 -2.36 7.05 3.07
CA GLN A 10 -1.13 7.51 2.44
C GLN A 10 -0.29 8.36 3.40
N LYS A 11 -0.92 9.32 4.10
CA LYS A 11 -0.23 10.18 5.07
C LYS A 11 0.36 9.37 6.24
N ILE A 12 -0.35 8.38 6.75
CA ILE A 12 0.15 7.50 7.82
C ILE A 12 1.38 6.74 7.33
N VAL A 13 1.34 6.17 6.12
CA VAL A 13 2.47 5.47 5.52
C VAL A 13 3.67 6.42 5.34
N GLU A 14 3.44 7.63 4.84
CA GLU A 14 4.46 8.68 4.74
C GLU A 14 5.07 9.02 6.10
N ASP A 15 4.25 9.21 7.14
CA ASP A 15 4.72 9.53 8.49
C ASP A 15 5.51 8.37 9.11
N LEU A 16 5.03 7.13 8.98
CA LEU A 16 5.72 5.95 9.46
C LEU A 16 7.05 5.70 8.71
N SER A 17 7.09 5.97 7.40
CA SER A 17 8.29 5.80 6.58
C SER A 17 9.47 6.67 7.03
N LYS A 18 9.22 7.77 7.77
CA LYS A 18 10.27 8.62 8.34
C LYS A 18 11.13 7.92 9.39
N ASN A 19 10.63 6.81 9.96
CA ASN A 19 11.36 6.00 10.92
C ASN A 19 12.27 4.95 10.27
N LEU A 20 12.22 4.81 8.93
CA LEU A 20 13.11 3.91 8.21
C LEU A 20 14.55 4.47 8.20
N PRO A 21 15.57 3.61 8.16
CA PRO A 21 16.98 4.04 8.18
C PRO A 21 17.38 4.84 6.93
N GLU A 22 16.67 4.66 5.82
CA GLU A 22 16.88 5.39 4.58
C GLU A 22 15.62 6.21 4.24
N LYS A 23 15.83 7.43 3.73
CA LYS A 23 14.73 8.25 3.22
C LYS A 23 14.25 7.69 1.89
N ILE A 24 12.99 7.27 1.87
CA ILE A 24 12.34 6.72 0.68
C ILE A 24 11.23 7.64 0.15
N LEU A 25 10.91 7.49 -1.13
CA LEU A 25 9.67 8.01 -1.69
C LEU A 25 8.66 6.86 -1.75
N ILE A 26 7.62 6.90 -0.91
CA ILE A 26 6.64 5.81 -0.79
C ILE A 26 5.96 5.44 -2.13
N ASN A 27 5.69 6.43 -2.99
CA ASN A 27 5.09 6.24 -4.31
C ASN A 27 5.97 5.47 -5.30
N SER A 28 7.26 5.28 -4.98
CA SER A 28 8.14 4.39 -5.74
C SER A 28 7.82 2.91 -5.50
N PHE A 29 7.16 2.57 -4.39
CA PHE A 29 6.90 1.20 -3.95
C PHE A 29 5.42 0.81 -3.95
N VAL A 30 4.51 1.76 -3.75
CA VAL A 30 3.07 1.52 -3.66
C VAL A 30 2.32 2.72 -4.24
N THR A 31 1.16 2.49 -4.88
CA THR A 31 0.24 3.55 -5.29
C THR A 31 -1.02 3.57 -4.45
N PHE A 32 -1.74 4.70 -4.50
CA PHE A 32 -2.97 4.92 -3.74
C PHE A 32 -4.05 5.40 -4.71
N GLY A 33 -4.96 4.50 -5.08
CA GLY A 33 -6.14 4.81 -5.91
C GLY A 33 -5.81 5.09 -7.37
N ASN A 34 -4.60 4.74 -7.79
CA ASN A 34 -4.13 4.85 -9.15
C ASN A 34 -3.35 3.58 -9.48
N GLN A 35 -4.06 2.55 -9.93
CA GLN A 35 -3.47 1.28 -10.29
C GLN A 35 -2.41 1.48 -11.37
N GLU A 36 -1.17 1.10 -11.07
CA GLU A 36 -0.10 0.96 -12.04
C GLU A 36 0.10 -0.51 -12.40
N ASP A 37 0.61 -0.76 -13.60
CA ASP A 37 1.11 -2.08 -14.00
C ASP A 37 2.53 -2.30 -13.40
N PHE A 38 3.23 -3.38 -13.76
CA PHE A 38 4.57 -3.75 -13.32
C PHE A 38 4.68 -4.28 -11.89
N ALA A 39 3.67 -5.03 -11.45
CA ALA A 39 3.61 -5.66 -10.13
C ALA A 39 3.81 -4.68 -8.97
N LYS A 40 3.50 -3.39 -9.17
CA LYS A 40 3.49 -2.40 -8.10
C LYS A 40 2.16 -2.51 -7.35
N PRO A 41 2.16 -2.70 -6.02
CA PRO A 41 0.95 -2.69 -5.24
C PRO A 41 0.20 -1.36 -5.34
N ASN A 42 -1.13 -1.45 -5.39
CA ASN A 42 -2.04 -0.32 -5.33
C ASN A 42 -3.02 -0.52 -4.17
N ILE A 43 -3.23 0.54 -3.40
CA ILE A 43 -4.17 0.56 -2.29
C ILE A 43 -5.44 1.27 -2.72
N GLU A 44 -6.58 0.63 -2.46
CA GLU A 44 -7.90 1.18 -2.72
C GLU A 44 -8.82 1.00 -1.52
N ILE A 45 -9.83 1.85 -1.44
CA ILE A 45 -10.95 1.68 -0.50
C ILE A 45 -12.20 1.50 -1.36
N ASP A 46 -12.89 0.39 -1.19
CA ASP A 46 -14.12 0.12 -1.93
C ASP A 46 -15.34 0.79 -1.28
N ASP A 47 -16.50 0.70 -1.95
CA ASP A 47 -17.76 1.29 -1.46
C ASP A 47 -18.26 0.66 -0.14
N SER A 48 -17.72 -0.51 0.24
CA SER A 48 -17.99 -1.19 1.50
C SER A 48 -16.95 -0.87 2.59
N GLU A 49 -16.07 0.10 2.34
CA GLU A 49 -15.00 0.54 3.23
C GLU A 49 -13.91 -0.51 3.49
N ASN A 50 -13.79 -1.54 2.64
CA ASN A 50 -12.67 -2.47 2.76
C ASN A 50 -11.40 -1.86 2.16
N PHE A 51 -10.28 -2.09 2.84
CA PHE A 51 -8.96 -1.82 2.31
C PHE A 51 -8.57 -2.95 1.37
N ASN A 52 -8.33 -2.60 0.11
CA ASN A 52 -7.90 -3.51 -0.94
C ASN A 52 -6.41 -3.26 -1.23
N PHE A 53 -5.61 -4.33 -1.18
CA PHE A 53 -4.22 -4.36 -1.62
C PHE A 53 -4.17 -5.18 -2.91
N ILE A 54 -3.85 -4.55 -4.03
CA ILE A 54 -3.98 -5.14 -5.36
C ILE A 54 -2.62 -5.06 -6.08
N ILE A 55 -2.16 -6.18 -6.63
CA ILE A 55 -0.97 -6.24 -7.49
C ILE A 55 -1.41 -6.67 -8.89
N VAL A 56 -1.07 -5.85 -9.89
CA VAL A 56 -1.33 -6.13 -11.30
C VAL A 56 -0.02 -6.20 -12.07
N GLU A 57 0.12 -7.20 -12.94
CA GLU A 57 1.21 -7.29 -13.92
C GLU A 57 0.68 -7.72 -15.29
N ARG A 58 1.04 -6.98 -16.34
CA ARG A 58 0.61 -7.17 -17.74
C ARG A 58 -0.90 -7.27 -17.88
N GLY A 59 -1.61 -6.39 -17.18
CA GLY A 59 -3.07 -6.37 -17.12
C GLY A 59 -3.73 -7.56 -16.40
N GLN A 60 -2.96 -8.40 -15.69
CA GLN A 60 -3.50 -9.49 -14.88
C GLN A 60 -3.35 -9.18 -13.39
N GLU A 61 -4.43 -9.35 -12.63
CA GLU A 61 -4.37 -9.33 -11.16
C GLU A 61 -3.58 -10.56 -10.70
N LEU A 62 -2.40 -10.32 -10.14
CA LEU A 62 -1.55 -11.38 -9.58
C LEU A 62 -1.94 -11.68 -8.13
N GLU A 63 -2.35 -10.65 -7.40
CA GLU A 63 -2.68 -10.76 -6.00
C GLU A 63 -3.74 -9.72 -5.61
N LYS A 64 -4.70 -10.15 -4.78
CA LYS A 64 -5.63 -9.27 -4.10
C LYS A 64 -5.81 -9.72 -2.65
N ARG A 65 -5.50 -8.84 -1.71
CA ARG A 65 -5.79 -9.01 -0.28
C ARG A 65 -6.80 -7.94 0.15
N ILE A 66 -7.72 -8.33 1.02
CA ILE A 66 -8.80 -7.45 1.50
C ILE A 66 -8.84 -7.52 3.02
N THR A 67 -8.95 -6.38 3.69
CA THR A 67 -9.09 -6.30 5.14
C THR A 67 -9.90 -5.07 5.55
N LEU A 68 -10.55 -5.15 6.72
CA LEU A 68 -11.17 -4.01 7.40
C LEU A 68 -10.26 -3.41 8.48
N ASN A 69 -9.12 -4.06 8.75
CA ASN A 69 -8.20 -3.64 9.79
C ASN A 69 -7.10 -2.74 9.20
N LEU A 70 -6.96 -1.53 9.76
CA LEU A 70 -5.94 -0.59 9.36
C LEU A 70 -4.52 -1.15 9.58
N ASP A 71 -4.31 -1.89 10.66
CA ASP A 71 -2.99 -2.44 10.98
C ASP A 71 -2.55 -3.49 9.96
N ASP A 72 -3.49 -4.28 9.43
CA ASP A 72 -3.20 -5.31 8.43
C ASP A 72 -2.78 -4.69 7.09
N ILE A 73 -3.50 -3.66 6.62
CA ILE A 73 -3.14 -2.98 5.36
C ILE A 73 -1.80 -2.25 5.49
N LEU A 74 -1.55 -1.60 6.63
CA LEU A 74 -0.26 -0.96 6.90
C LEU A 74 0.87 -2.01 6.94
N TYR A 75 0.63 -3.16 7.58
CA TYR A 75 1.59 -4.26 7.60
C TYR A 75 1.93 -4.74 6.18
N TRP A 76 0.95 -5.00 5.31
CA TRP A 76 1.21 -5.45 3.94
C TRP A 76 1.98 -4.43 3.10
N ILE A 77 1.69 -3.14 3.28
CA ILE A 77 2.45 -2.06 2.61
C ILE A 77 3.92 -2.10 3.04
N PHE A 78 4.19 -2.16 4.35
CA PHE A 78 5.56 -2.18 4.87
C PHE A 78 6.28 -3.51 4.62
N GLU A 79 5.57 -4.63 4.52
CA GLU A 79 6.13 -5.92 4.09
C GLU A 79 6.80 -5.78 2.72
N ILE A 80 6.10 -5.20 1.73
CA ILE A 80 6.68 -4.97 0.39
C ILE A 80 7.80 -3.92 0.41
N ILE A 81 7.60 -2.80 1.11
CA ILE A 81 8.63 -1.74 1.17
C ILE A 81 9.93 -2.30 1.75
N THR A 82 9.86 -2.99 2.89
CA THR A 82 11.04 -3.52 3.57
C THR A 82 11.70 -4.65 2.78
N PHE A 83 10.92 -5.52 2.14
CA PHE A 83 11.46 -6.54 1.22
C PHE A 83 12.24 -5.91 0.06
N ASN A 84 11.70 -4.88 -0.59
CA ASN A 84 12.38 -4.18 -1.68
C ASN A 84 13.65 -3.46 -1.21
N LEU A 85 13.62 -2.86 -0.01
CA LEU A 85 14.81 -2.23 0.56
C LEU A 85 15.91 -3.23 0.89
N ALA A 86 15.55 -4.43 1.38
CA ALA A 86 16.51 -5.48 1.71
C ALA A 86 17.06 -6.23 0.47
N SER A 87 16.37 -6.12 -0.67
CA SER A 87 16.74 -6.80 -1.92
C SER A 87 17.57 -5.93 -2.89
N LYS A 88 17.88 -4.69 -2.48
CA LYS A 88 18.84 -3.81 -3.16
C LYS A 88 20.27 -4.16 -2.76
#